data_AF-A0A938FQS8-F1
#
_entry.id   AF-A0A938FQS8-F1
#
_cell.length_a   1.000
_cell.length_b   1.000
_cell.length_c   1.000
_cell.angle_alpha   90.00
_cell.angle_beta   90.00
_cell.angle_gamma   90.00
#
_symmetry.space_group_name_H-M   'P 1'
#
loop_
_entity.id
_entity.type
_entity.pdbx_description
1 polymer ?
#
loop_
_entity_poly.entity_id
_entity_poly.type
_entity_poly.pdbx_seq_one_letter_code
_entity_poly.pdbx_strand_id
1 'polypeptide(L)' 'MNKHRGQFSLDPEISYLNHGSFGAVPKVVAAAQRKFQELEESNPNLFFRTTLPKLHDEARSFVAGWLGVAPEL' A
#
# COMPACT_ATOMS: atom_id res chain seq x y z
N MET A 1 -16.47 20.34 5.28
CA MET A 1 -15.53 19.72 4.33
C MET A 1 -15.12 18.35 4.86
N ASN A 2 -15.13 17.28 4.04
CA ASN A 2 -14.77 15.94 4.52
C ASN A 2 -13.29 15.93 4.97
N LYS A 3 -13.04 15.65 6.25
CA LYS A 3 -11.71 15.67 6.89
C LYS A 3 -10.68 14.74 6.21
N HIS A 4 -11.14 13.79 5.40
CA HIS A 4 -10.28 12.83 4.72
C HIS A 4 -9.90 13.23 3.29
N ARG A 5 -10.59 14.18 2.65
CA ARG A 5 -10.35 14.52 1.23
C ARG A 5 -8.90 14.93 0.96
N GLY A 6 -8.30 15.71 1.87
CA GLY A 6 -6.90 16.16 1.74
C GLY A 6 -5.85 15.04 1.80
N GLN A 7 -6.24 13.85 2.29
CA GLN A 7 -5.35 12.69 2.38
C GLN A 7 -5.18 11.98 1.04
N PHE A 8 -6.01 12.26 0.02
CA PHE A 8 -5.92 11.65 -1.30
C PHE A 8 -5.40 12.65 -2.33
N SER A 9 -4.81 12.13 -3.41
CA SER A 9 -4.34 12.95 -4.56
C SER A 9 -5.36 12.96 -5.71
N LEU A 10 -6.64 12.86 -5.39
CA LEU A 10 -7.73 12.93 -6.37
C LEU A 10 -7.87 14.36 -6.90
N ASP A 11 -8.31 14.50 -8.15
CA ASP A 11 -8.61 15.80 -8.76
C ASP A 11 -9.67 16.54 -7.93
N PRO A 12 -9.39 17.76 -7.43
CA PRO A 12 -10.34 18.50 -6.62
C PRO A 12 -11.61 18.91 -7.36
N GLU A 13 -11.60 18.99 -8.69
CA GLU A 13 -12.72 19.43 -9.53
C GLU A 13 -13.67 18.27 -9.91
N ILE A 14 -13.25 17.03 -9.69
CA ILE A 14 -14.02 15.83 -10.05
C ILE A 14 -14.71 15.23 -8.81
N SER A 15 -16.00 14.94 -8.95
CA SER A 15 -16.77 14.16 -7.98
C SER A 15 -16.64 12.67 -8.28
N TYR A 16 -15.73 11.99 -7.59
CA TYR A 16 -15.53 10.55 -7.72
C TYR A 16 -16.61 9.77 -6.96
N LEU A 17 -17.60 9.24 -7.68
CA LEU A 17 -18.76 8.54 -7.10
C LEU A 17 -18.59 7.01 -7.05
N ASN A 18 -17.58 6.45 -7.72
CA ASN A 18 -17.37 5.01 -7.82
C ASN A 18 -15.99 4.58 -7.29
N HIS A 19 -15.78 4.68 -5.97
CA HIS A 19 -14.54 4.22 -5.33
C HIS A 19 -14.41 2.69 -5.40
N GLY A 20 -15.50 1.94 -5.46
CA GLY A 20 -15.51 0.47 -5.42
C GLY A 20 -14.91 -0.22 -6.66
N SER A 21 -14.72 0.49 -7.78
CA SER A 21 -14.15 -0.11 -8.99
C SER A 21 -12.63 -0.27 -8.91
N PHE A 22 -11.90 0.85 -8.83
CA PHE A 22 -10.43 0.85 -8.84
C PHE A 22 -9.83 1.33 -7.52
N GLY A 23 -10.66 1.87 -6.60
CA GLY A 23 -10.18 2.50 -5.38
C GLY A 23 -9.46 3.83 -5.61
N ALA A 24 -8.89 4.32 -4.52
CA ALA A 24 -7.95 5.43 -4.47
C ALA A 24 -7.06 5.20 -3.26
N VAL A 25 -5.77 5.51 -3.39
CA VAL A 25 -4.78 5.25 -2.34
C VAL A 25 -4.49 6.57 -1.59
N PRO A 26 -4.55 6.61 -0.24
CA PRO A 26 -4.13 7.77 0.52
C PRO A 26 -2.65 8.11 0.28
N LYS A 27 -2.30 9.40 0.34
CA LYS A 27 -0.94 9.94 0.15
C LYS A 27 0.11 9.25 1.03
N VAL A 28 -0.25 8.87 2.26
CA VAL A 28 0.66 8.17 3.18
C VAL A 28 1.02 6.78 2.66
N VAL A 29 0.07 6.05 2.07
CA VAL A 29 0.30 4.74 1.48
C VAL A 29 1.10 4.88 0.18
N ALA A 30 0.79 5.87 -0.66
CA ALA A 30 1.58 6.19 -1.85
C ALA A 30 3.02 6.61 -1.53
N ALA A 31 3.24 7.27 -0.38
CA ALA A 31 4.60 7.58 0.09
C ALA A 31 5.36 6.31 0.53
N ALA A 32 4.70 5.36 1.21
CA ALA A 32 5.30 4.08 1.54
C ALA A 32 5.66 3.26 0.30
N GLN A 33 4.79 3.21 -0.71
CA GLN A 33 5.06 2.54 -1.98
C GLN A 33 6.33 3.09 -2.66
N ARG A 34 6.49 4.41 -2.71
CA ARG A 34 7.69 5.05 -3.29
C ARG A 34 8.98 4.64 -2.58
N LYS A 35 8.96 4.50 -1.25
CA LYS A 35 10.12 4.00 -0.50
C LYS A 35 10.49 2.57 -0.90
N PHE A 36 9.50 1.70 -1.17
CA PHE A 36 9.80 0.35 -1.66
C PHE A 36 10.40 0.37 -3.07
N GLN A 37 9.94 1.27 -3.94
CA GLN A 37 10.55 1.47 -5.27
C GLN A 37 11.99 1.98 -5.16
N GLU A 38 12.26 2.95 -4.30
CA GLU A 38 13.63 3.43 -4.03
C GLU A 38 14.55 2.30 -3.54
N LEU A 39 14.04 1.42 -2.66
CA LEU A 39 14.79 0.25 -2.19
C LEU A 39 15.05 -0.75 -3.33
N GLU A 40 14.04 -1.05 -4.14
CA GLU A 40 14.14 -1.91 -5.33
C GLU A 40 15.20 -1.40 -6.31
N GLU A 41 15.14 -0.12 -6.67
CA GLU A 41 16.05 0.53 -7.62
C GLU A 41 17.48 0.60 -7.09
N SER A 42 17.66 0.80 -5.77
CA SER A 42 18.99 0.93 -5.15
C SER A 42 19.81 -0.36 -5.17
N ASN A 43 19.15 -1.52 -5.03
CA ASN A 43 19.79 -2.83 -5.07
C ASN A 43 18.76 -3.94 -5.39
N PRO A 44 18.46 -4.17 -6.67
CA PRO A 44 17.40 -5.10 -7.06
C PRO A 44 17.72 -6.54 -6.65
N ASN A 45 18.99 -6.95 -6.62
CA ASN A 45 19.35 -8.31 -6.21
C ASN A 45 18.98 -8.57 -4.74
N LEU A 46 19.35 -7.67 -3.84
CA LEU A 46 18.99 -7.75 -2.42
C LEU A 46 17.48 -7.61 -2.22
N PHE A 47 16.85 -6.69 -2.95
CA PHE A 47 15.43 -6.42 -2.82
C PHE A 47 14.61 -7.68 -3.15
N PHE A 48 14.77 -8.22 -4.36
CA PHE A 48 13.97 -9.35 -4.81
C PHE A 48 14.33 -10.67 -4.12
N ARG A 49 15.61 -10.92 -3.79
CA ARG A 49 16.01 -12.20 -3.18
C ARG A 49 15.74 -12.28 -1.68
N THR A 50 15.68 -11.15 -0.97
CA THR A 50 15.67 -11.16 0.50
C THR A 50 14.71 -10.16 1.12
N THR A 51 14.62 -8.94 0.59
CA THR A 51 13.80 -7.88 1.21
C THR A 51 12.31 -8.10 0.93
N LEU A 52 11.94 -8.27 -0.33
CA LEU A 52 10.56 -8.44 -0.76
C LEU A 52 9.86 -9.65 -0.12
N PRO A 53 10.47 -10.87 -0.05
CA PRO A 53 9.86 -12.00 0.63
C PRO A 53 9.52 -11.70 2.10
N LYS A 54 10.43 -11.05 2.85
CA LYS A 54 10.19 -10.67 4.25
C LYS A 54 9.06 -9.65 4.38
N LEU A 55 9.04 -8.63 3.51
CA LEU A 55 7.96 -7.64 3.49
C LEU A 55 6.60 -8.29 3.18
N HIS A 56 6.56 -9.30 2.31
CA HIS A 56 5.34 -10.06 2.03
C HIS A 56 4.89 -10.88 3.25
N ASP A 57 5.79 -11.55 3.95
CA ASP A 57 5.47 -12.31 5.15
C ASP A 57 4.94 -11.40 6.27
N GLU A 58 5.53 -10.22 6.45
CA GLU A 58 5.04 -9.19 7.38
C GLU A 58 3.64 -8.71 7.00
N ALA A 59 3.41 -8.39 5.72
CA ALA A 59 2.09 -7.94 5.24
C ALA A 59 1.02 -9.02 5.42
N ARG A 60 1.34 -10.28 5.09
CA ARG A 60 0.44 -11.43 5.32
C ARG A 60 0.11 -11.60 6.79
N SER A 61 1.12 -11.57 7.66
CA SER A 61 0.94 -11.72 9.11
C SER A 61 0.05 -10.62 9.69
N PHE A 62 0.24 -9.38 9.25
CA PHE A 62 -0.61 -8.25 9.66
C PHE A 62 -2.07 -8.44 9.23
N VAL A 63 -2.30 -8.75 7.95
CA VAL A 63 -3.66 -8.94 7.41
C VAL A 63 -4.37 -10.12 8.05
N ALA A 64 -3.67 -11.24 8.26
CA ALA A 64 -4.21 -12.42 8.92
C ALA A 64 -4.64 -12.11 10.36
N GLY A 65 -3.79 -11.43 11.13
CA GLY A 65 -4.12 -10.99 12.47
C GLY A 65 -5.31 -10.03 12.51
N TRP A 66 -5.41 -9.11 11.54
CA TRP A 66 -6.55 -8.20 11.41
C TRP A 66 -7.85 -8.93 11.06
N LEU A 67 -7.79 -9.96 10.21
CA LEU A 67 -8.93 -10.78 9.80
C LEU A 67 -9.28 -11.88 10.82
N GLY A 68 -8.43 -12.12 11.83
CA GLY A 68 -8.63 -13.19 12.81
C GLY A 68 -8.40 -14.60 12.25
N VAL A 69 -7.52 -14.75 11.26
CA VAL A 69 -7.17 -16.03 10.62
C VAL A 69 -5.68 -16.33 10.81
N ALA A 70 -5.29 -17.58 10.55
CA ALA A 70 -3.88 -17.96 10.51
C ALA A 70 -3.18 -17.32 9.28
N PRO A 71 -1.92 -16.87 9.40
CA PRO A 71 -1.16 -16.31 8.28
C PRO A 71 -0.66 -17.37 7.29
N GLU A 72 -0.72 -18.65 7.66
CA GLU A 72 -0.46 -19.81 6.80
C GLU A 72 -1.73 -20.21 6.03
N LEU A 73 -1.57 -20.55 4.75
CA LEU A 73 -2.58 -21.33 4.00
C LEU A 73 -2.39 -22.82 4.29
#